data_AF-A0AAD1RKF9-F1
#
_entry.id   AF-A0AAD1RKF9-F1
#
_cell.length_a   1.000
_cell.length_b   1.000
_cell.length_c   1.000
_cell.angle_alpha   90.00
_cell.angle_beta   90.00
_cell.angle_gamma   90.00
#
_symmetry.space_group_name_H-M   'P 1'
#
loop_
_entity.id
_entity.type
_entity.pdbx_description
1 polymer ?
#
loop_
_entity_poly.entity_id
_entity_poly.type
_entity_poly.pdbx_seq_one_letter_code
_entity_poly.pdbx_strand_id
1 'polypeptide(L)'
;MSNSPVKKQKMESALEQLKQYTVVVADTGDFNALHPLFTDLSKLQDLFRSIDVNQTGFIDAFGLKKAVQETGLTVSDDVLSVMVMRYADSTEKMIFSDFVCCMIRLGTVTGVFKNLTRDGRGLYLTGEQWMQMVMSS
;
A
#
# COMPACT_ATOMS: atom_id res chain seq x y z
N MET A 1 -2.85 17.10 -26.70
CA MET A 1 -3.62 16.07 -25.98
C MET A 1 -4.35 16.75 -24.84
N SER A 2 -5.68 16.79 -24.85
CA SER A 2 -6.46 17.65 -23.95
C SER A 2 -6.49 17.10 -22.52
N ASN A 3 -6.07 17.94 -21.57
CA ASN A 3 -6.17 17.66 -20.15
C ASN A 3 -7.63 17.87 -19.73
N SER A 4 -8.43 16.80 -19.82
CA SER A 4 -9.87 16.88 -19.51
C SER A 4 -10.09 17.25 -18.03
N PRO A 5 -11.03 18.15 -17.70
CA PRO A 5 -11.36 18.55 -16.33
C PRO A 5 -11.60 17.36 -15.39
N VAL A 6 -12.18 16.28 -15.92
CA VAL A 6 -12.47 15.04 -15.17
C VAL A 6 -11.19 14.32 -14.73
N LYS A 7 -10.13 14.33 -15.55
CA LYS A 7 -8.84 13.72 -15.17
C LYS A 7 -8.17 14.52 -14.06
N LYS A 8 -8.23 15.86 -14.14
CA LYS A 8 -7.67 16.76 -13.14
C LYS A 8 -8.36 16.57 -11.78
N GLN A 9 -9.69 16.56 -11.77
CA GLN A 9 -10.47 16.35 -10.55
C GLN A 9 -10.22 14.97 -9.91
N LYS A 10 -10.11 13.91 -10.73
CA LYS A 10 -9.76 12.57 -10.22
C LYS A 10 -8.35 12.52 -9.62
N MET A 11 -7.40 13.20 -10.25
CA MET A 11 -6.04 13.32 -9.72
C MET A 11 -6.03 14.09 -8.40
N GLU A 12 -6.71 15.25 -8.33
CA GLU A 12 -6.82 16.03 -7.09
C GLU A 12 -7.47 15.22 -5.96
N SER A 13 -8.52 14.46 -6.25
CA SER A 13 -9.13 13.56 -5.27
C SER A 13 -8.18 12.44 -4.84
N ALA A 14 -7.37 11.89 -5.74
CA ALA A 14 -6.40 10.84 -5.42
C ALA A 14 -5.20 11.39 -4.62
N LEU A 15 -4.76 12.61 -4.94
CA LEU A 15 -3.72 13.31 -4.19
C LEU A 15 -4.20 13.66 -2.77
N GLU A 16 -5.45 14.08 -2.61
CA GLU A 16 -6.03 14.33 -1.30
C GLU A 16 -6.17 13.05 -0.48
N GLN A 17 -6.60 11.95 -1.12
CA GLN A 17 -6.58 10.63 -0.51
C GLN A 17 -5.15 10.22 -0.10
N LEU A 18 -4.13 10.43 -0.94
CA LEU A 18 -2.75 10.10 -0.60
C LEU A 18 -2.24 10.91 0.60
N LYS A 19 -2.48 12.23 0.61
CA LYS A 19 -2.07 13.12 1.71
C LYS A 19 -2.68 12.71 3.04
N GLN A 20 -3.96 12.34 3.06
CA GLN A 20 -4.65 11.90 4.26
C GLN A 20 -4.04 10.60 4.84
N TYR A 21 -3.30 9.80 4.05
CA TYR A 21 -2.74 8.54 4.51
C TYR A 21 -1.28 8.70 4.92
N THR A 22 -0.51 9.50 4.19
CA THR A 22 0.92 9.73 4.49
C THR A 22 1.13 10.66 5.68
N VAL A 23 0.33 11.74 5.80
CA VAL A 23 0.42 12.67 6.95
C VAL A 23 0.01 11.96 8.24
N VAL A 24 -0.98 11.07 8.17
CA VAL A 24 -1.57 10.45 9.36
C VAL A 24 -0.67 9.38 9.98
N VAL A 25 0.10 8.67 9.14
CA VAL A 25 1.07 7.65 9.59
C VAL A 25 2.35 8.29 10.15
N ALA A 26 2.76 9.46 9.65
CA ALA A 26 3.97 10.13 10.11
C ALA A 26 3.77 10.89 11.45
N ASP A 27 2.61 11.55 11.66
CA ASP A 27 2.47 12.49 12.78
C ASP A 27 1.38 12.15 13.81
N THR A 28 0.47 11.20 13.58
CA THR A 28 -0.71 11.02 14.46
C THR A 28 -0.97 9.62 15.00
N GLY A 29 -0.45 8.56 14.36
CA GLY A 29 -0.82 7.19 14.76
C GLY A 29 -2.33 6.91 14.64
N ASP A 30 -3.07 7.71 13.86
CA ASP A 30 -4.52 7.57 13.71
C ASP A 30 -4.84 6.64 12.53
N PHE A 31 -4.87 5.35 12.81
CA PHE A 31 -5.15 4.29 11.83
C PHE A 31 -6.54 4.41 11.17
N ASN A 32 -7.43 5.30 11.65
CA ASN A 32 -8.79 5.46 11.14
C ASN A 32 -8.90 6.17 9.79
N ALA A 33 -7.84 6.84 9.33
CA ALA A 33 -7.80 7.49 8.02
C ALA A 33 -7.54 6.52 6.86
N LEU A 34 -7.22 5.26 7.16
CA LEU A 34 -6.87 4.24 6.18
C LEU A 34 -8.15 3.66 5.53
N HIS A 35 -8.12 3.35 4.24
CA HIS A 35 -9.27 2.91 3.43
C HIS A 35 -10.02 1.75 4.12
N PRO A 36 -11.36 1.63 3.97
CA PRO A 36 -12.17 0.60 4.63
C PRO A 36 -11.69 -0.87 4.52
N LEU A 37 -10.77 -1.16 3.60
CA LEU A 37 -10.20 -2.49 3.40
C LEU A 37 -9.08 -2.82 4.41
N PHE A 38 -8.36 -1.81 4.92
CA PHE A 38 -7.16 -1.99 5.76
C PHE A 38 -7.13 -1.09 7.01
N THR A 39 -8.22 -0.38 7.33
CA THR A 39 -8.38 0.40 8.57
C THR A 39 -8.41 -0.45 9.84
N ASP A 40 -8.71 -1.74 9.70
CA ASP A 40 -8.86 -2.63 10.84
C ASP A 40 -7.51 -3.27 11.16
N LEU A 41 -6.75 -2.62 12.05
CA LEU A 41 -5.49 -3.13 12.59
C LEU A 41 -5.66 -4.54 13.16
N SER A 42 -6.85 -4.88 13.68
CA SER A 42 -7.18 -6.23 14.15
C SER A 42 -7.14 -7.25 13.02
N LYS A 43 -7.62 -6.91 11.81
CA LYS A 43 -7.53 -7.81 10.65
C LYS A 43 -6.10 -8.03 10.20
N LEU A 44 -5.27 -6.97 10.22
CA LEU A 44 -3.84 -7.10 9.91
C LEU A 44 -3.12 -7.93 10.98
N GLN A 45 -3.52 -7.79 12.24
CA GLN A 45 -3.01 -8.61 13.34
C GLN A 45 -3.40 -10.09 13.18
N ASP A 46 -4.65 -10.36 12.85
CA ASP A 46 -5.14 -11.73 12.60
C ASP A 46 -4.45 -12.36 11.40
N LEU A 47 -4.27 -11.60 10.32
CA LEU A 47 -3.52 -12.02 9.13
C LEU A 47 -2.04 -12.30 9.45
N PHE A 48 -1.38 -11.44 10.22
CA PHE A 48 0.01 -11.69 10.62
C PHE A 48 0.12 -12.96 11.46
N ARG A 49 -0.80 -13.17 12.40
CA ARG A 49 -0.86 -14.38 13.24
C ARG A 49 -1.18 -15.65 12.46
N SER A 50 -1.99 -15.57 11.41
CA SER A 50 -2.30 -16.72 10.55
C SER A 50 -1.08 -17.20 9.75
N ILE A 51 -0.07 -16.34 9.61
CA ILE A 51 1.17 -16.59 8.86
C ILE A 51 2.32 -16.95 9.80
N ASP A 52 2.49 -16.20 10.88
CA ASP A 52 3.46 -16.49 11.94
C ASP A 52 2.94 -17.58 12.90
N VAL A 53 2.66 -18.75 12.36
CA VAL A 53 2.05 -19.89 13.09
C VAL A 53 2.89 -20.31 14.29
N ASN A 54 4.22 -20.20 14.17
CA ASN A 54 5.17 -20.57 15.22
C ASN A 54 5.45 -19.44 16.21
N GLN A 55 4.77 -18.30 16.09
CA GLN A 55 4.91 -17.12 16.97
C GLN A 55 6.37 -16.64 17.07
N THR A 56 7.07 -16.65 15.94
CA THR A 56 8.45 -16.18 15.82
C THR A 56 8.59 -14.67 15.98
N GLY A 57 7.49 -13.93 15.79
CA GLY A 57 7.43 -12.47 15.84
C GLY A 57 7.77 -11.80 14.50
N PHE A 58 8.01 -12.58 13.44
CA PHE A 58 8.36 -12.07 12.12
C PHE A 58 7.77 -12.95 11.00
N ILE A 59 7.70 -12.39 9.80
CA ILE A 59 7.42 -13.13 8.56
C ILE A 59 8.55 -12.91 7.56
N ASP A 60 8.77 -13.90 6.70
CA ASP A 60 9.73 -13.81 5.59
C ASP A 60 9.03 -13.46 4.27
N ALA A 61 9.77 -13.48 3.16
CA ALA A 61 9.23 -13.21 1.83
C ALA A 61 8.08 -14.16 1.43
N PHE A 62 8.13 -15.42 1.86
CA PHE A 62 7.07 -16.39 1.60
C PHE A 62 5.81 -16.05 2.40
N GLY A 63 5.98 -15.72 3.68
CA GLY A 63 4.90 -15.23 4.53
C GLY A 63 4.25 -13.97 3.95
N LEU A 64 5.04 -13.00 3.51
CA LEU A 64 4.54 -11.79 2.88
C LEU A 64 3.73 -12.11 1.60
N LYS A 65 4.22 -13.01 0.75
CA LYS A 65 3.49 -13.45 -0.45
C LYS A 65 2.12 -14.03 -0.12
N LYS A 66 2.07 -14.90 0.89
CA LYS A 66 0.82 -15.51 1.38
C LYS A 66 -0.12 -14.43 1.92
N ALA A 67 0.39 -13.47 2.69
CA ALA A 67 -0.39 -12.36 3.22
C ALA A 67 -1.08 -11.56 2.12
N VAL A 68 -0.33 -11.18 1.09
CA VAL A 68 -0.87 -10.41 -0.05
C VAL A 68 -1.97 -11.20 -0.76
N GLN A 69 -1.79 -12.51 -0.97
CA GLN A 69 -2.79 -13.37 -1.59
C GLN A 69 -4.08 -13.47 -0.76
N GLU A 70 -3.99 -13.57 0.57
CA GLU A 70 -5.16 -13.62 1.47
C GLU A 70 -5.98 -12.32 1.44
N THR A 71 -5.38 -11.18 1.06
CA THR A 71 -6.12 -9.93 0.85
C THR A 71 -6.85 -9.85 -0.50
N GLY A 72 -6.69 -10.85 -1.36
CA GLY A 72 -7.23 -10.85 -2.73
C GLY A 72 -6.45 -9.96 -3.70
N LEU A 73 -5.30 -9.44 -3.28
CA LEU A 73 -4.38 -8.70 -4.13
C LEU A 73 -3.41 -9.66 -4.84
N THR A 74 -2.98 -9.28 -6.03
CA THR A 74 -1.93 -9.99 -6.77
C THR A 74 -0.80 -9.03 -7.08
N VAL A 75 0.42 -9.43 -6.74
CA VAL A 75 1.66 -8.72 -7.05
C VAL A 75 2.63 -9.68 -7.73
N SER A 76 3.48 -9.15 -8.62
CA SER A 76 4.55 -9.95 -9.22
C SER A 76 5.66 -10.24 -8.20
N ASP A 77 6.48 -11.26 -8.47
CA ASP A 77 7.65 -11.57 -7.63
C ASP A 77 8.66 -10.41 -7.58
N ASP A 78 8.77 -9.62 -8.66
CA ASP A 78 9.59 -8.40 -8.68
C ASP A 78 9.09 -7.34 -7.69
N VAL A 79 7.76 -7.12 -7.64
CA VAL A 79 7.16 -6.16 -6.71
C VAL A 79 7.30 -6.66 -5.28
N LEU A 80 7.08 -7.96 -5.05
CA LEU A 80 7.30 -8.59 -3.75
C LEU A 80 8.76 -8.41 -3.28
N SER A 81 9.73 -8.58 -4.18
CA SER A 81 11.15 -8.37 -3.87
C SER A 81 11.43 -6.94 -3.44
N VAL A 82 10.84 -5.95 -4.11
CA VAL A 82 10.95 -4.53 -3.71
C VAL A 82 10.30 -4.30 -2.34
N MET A 83 9.17 -4.94 -2.04
CA MET A 83 8.54 -4.85 -0.72
C MET A 83 9.45 -5.42 0.37
N VAL A 84 10.04 -6.60 0.17
CA VAL A 84 10.98 -7.20 1.13
C VAL A 84 12.18 -6.29 1.35
N MET A 85 12.84 -5.82 0.27
CA MET A 85 13.99 -4.92 0.38
C MET A 85 13.69 -3.60 1.12
N ARG A 86 12.43 -3.14 1.10
CA ARG A 86 12.05 -1.84 1.66
C ARG A 86 11.58 -1.89 3.11
N TYR A 87 11.01 -3.02 3.52
CA TYR A 87 10.33 -3.17 4.82
C TYR A 87 10.91 -4.29 5.69
N ALA A 88 11.64 -5.27 5.14
CA ALA A 88 12.31 -6.29 5.95
C ALA A 88 13.67 -5.80 6.46
N ASP A 89 14.16 -6.42 7.53
CA ASP A 89 15.50 -6.17 8.07
C ASP A 89 16.61 -6.80 7.20
N SER A 90 17.86 -6.66 7.64
CA SER A 90 19.03 -7.23 6.95
C SER A 90 19.05 -8.76 6.88
N THR A 91 18.14 -9.44 7.58
CA THR A 91 17.95 -10.89 7.58
C THR A 91 16.70 -11.32 6.80
N GLU A 92 16.11 -10.40 6.04
CA GLU A 92 14.88 -10.60 5.26
C GLU A 92 13.66 -10.95 6.12
N LYS A 93 13.67 -10.54 7.38
CA LYS A 93 12.57 -10.72 8.33
C LYS A 93 11.81 -9.43 8.52
N MET A 94 10.49 -9.53 8.53
CA MET A 94 9.57 -8.41 8.69
C MET A 94 8.77 -8.58 9.98
N ILE A 95 8.99 -7.70 10.94
CA ILE A 95 8.22 -7.66 12.18
C ILE A 95 6.83 -7.04 11.95
N PHE A 96 5.91 -7.19 12.91
CA PHE A 96 4.52 -6.77 12.75
C PHE A 96 4.36 -5.28 12.35
N SER A 97 5.14 -4.36 12.93
CA SER A 97 5.05 -2.93 12.59
C SER A 97 5.39 -2.66 11.12
N ASP A 98 6.42 -3.32 10.61
CA ASP A 98 6.87 -3.16 9.23
C ASP A 98 5.90 -3.82 8.25
N PHE A 99 5.34 -4.96 8.64
CA PHE A 99 4.25 -5.60 7.91
C PHE A 99 3.03 -4.71 7.77
N VAL A 100 2.59 -4.09 8.87
CA VAL A 100 1.45 -3.15 8.86
C VAL A 100 1.74 -1.97 7.92
N CYS A 101 2.93 -1.36 8.01
CA CYS A 101 3.33 -0.28 7.12
C CYS A 101 3.33 -0.73 5.64
N CYS A 102 3.87 -1.91 5.37
CA CYS A 102 3.95 -2.50 4.04
C CYS A 102 2.55 -2.71 3.44
N MET A 103 1.65 -3.34 4.20
CA MET A 103 0.29 -3.67 3.75
C MET A 103 -0.58 -2.42 3.58
N ILE A 104 -0.47 -1.43 4.48
CA ILE A 104 -1.12 -0.13 4.33
C ILE A 104 -0.66 0.54 3.05
N ARG A 105 0.66 0.59 2.80
CA ARG A 105 1.19 1.20 1.59
C ARG A 105 0.69 0.48 0.35
N LEU A 106 0.75 -0.84 0.32
CA LEU A 106 0.28 -1.66 -0.80
C LEU A 106 -1.21 -1.41 -1.09
N GLY A 107 -2.06 -1.42 -0.05
CA GLY A 107 -3.49 -1.15 -0.16
C GLY A 107 -3.77 0.25 -0.70
N THR A 108 -3.03 1.26 -0.21
CA THR A 108 -3.17 2.66 -0.62
C THR A 108 -2.80 2.84 -2.10
N VAL A 109 -1.61 2.40 -2.51
CA VAL A 109 -1.15 2.57 -3.91
C VAL A 109 -2.01 1.78 -4.89
N THR A 110 -2.51 0.60 -4.47
CA THR A 110 -3.43 -0.20 -5.29
C THR A 110 -4.80 0.49 -5.43
N GLY A 111 -5.31 1.09 -4.35
CA GLY A 111 -6.56 1.87 -4.37
C GLY A 111 -6.45 3.09 -5.29
N VAL A 112 -5.36 3.85 -5.18
CA VAL A 112 -5.06 4.99 -6.05
C VAL A 112 -4.98 4.55 -7.51
N PHE A 113 -4.26 3.46 -7.81
CA PHE A 113 -4.18 2.91 -9.16
C PHE A 113 -5.57 2.55 -9.71
N LYS A 114 -6.39 1.83 -8.95
CA LYS A 114 -7.77 1.46 -9.32
C LYS A 114 -8.65 2.68 -9.59
N ASN A 115 -8.48 3.76 -8.82
CA ASN A 115 -9.26 4.99 -8.98
C ASN A 115 -8.86 5.80 -10.23
N LEU A 116 -7.58 5.75 -10.62
CA LEU A 116 -7.05 6.55 -11.72
C LEU A 116 -7.00 5.80 -13.06
N THR A 117 -6.90 4.48 -13.04
CA THR A 117 -6.90 3.66 -14.25
C THR A 117 -8.27 3.70 -14.94
N ARG A 118 -8.26 3.56 -16.27
CA ARG A 118 -9.49 3.50 -17.08
C ARG A 118 -9.90 2.06 -17.38
N ASP A 119 -8.92 1.18 -17.56
CA ASP A 119 -9.12 -0.19 -18.05
C ASP A 119 -8.46 -1.24 -17.14
N GLY A 120 -7.88 -0.83 -16.01
CA GLY A 120 -7.22 -1.72 -15.06
C GLY A 120 -5.84 -2.21 -15.50
N ARG A 121 -5.35 -1.82 -16.69
CA ARG A 121 -4.10 -2.33 -17.25
C ARG A 121 -2.94 -1.36 -17.09
N GLY A 122 -3.22 -0.06 -17.08
CA GLY A 122 -2.18 0.94 -16.96
C GLY A 122 -2.72 2.31 -16.58
N LEU A 123 -1.77 3.21 -16.34
CA LEU A 123 -2.02 4.60 -16.00
C LEU A 123 -1.02 5.48 -16.76
N TYR A 124 -1.51 6.53 -17.40
CA TYR A 124 -0.66 7.57 -17.99
C TYR A 124 -0.75 8.82 -17.12
N LEU A 125 0.41 9.28 -16.66
CA LEU A 125 0.58 10.51 -15.88
C LEU A 125 1.51 11.46 -16.63
N THR A 126 1.21 12.76 -16.56
CA THR A 126 2.23 13.76 -16.90
C THR A 126 3.34 13.72 -15.86
N GLY A 127 4.53 14.25 -16.20
CA GLY A 127 5.64 14.32 -15.23
C GLY A 127 5.26 15.06 -13.94
N GLU A 128 4.48 16.13 -14.05
CA GLU A 128 3.98 16.88 -12.89
C GLU A 128 2.99 16.06 -12.05
N GLN A 129 2.05 15.35 -12.68
CA GLN A 129 1.11 14.48 -11.97
C GLN A 129 1.83 13.33 -11.26
N TRP A 130 2.85 12.76 -11.89
CA TRP A 130 3.70 11.75 -11.27
C TRP A 130 4.46 12.30 -10.06
N MET A 131 5.11 13.46 -10.20
CA MET A 131 5.81 14.10 -9.09
C MET A 131 4.86 14.45 -7.94
N GLN A 132 3.70 15.02 -8.24
CA GLN A 132 2.68 15.30 -7.23
C GLN A 132 2.26 14.03 -6.48
N MET A 133 2.02 12.94 -7.22
CA MET A 133 1.61 11.66 -6.63
C MET A 133 2.69 11.06 -5.73
N VAL A 134 3.96 11.09 -6.13
CA VAL A 134 5.05 10.51 -5.34
C VAL A 134 5.40 11.39 -4.15
N MET A 135 5.40 12.72 -4.30
CA MET A 135 5.80 13.66 -3.25
C MET A 135 4.70 13.89 -2.21
N SER A 136 3.43 13.65 -2.55
CA SER A 136 2.32 13.69 -1.59
C SER A 136 2.19 12.41 -0.76
N SER A 137 3.06 11.43 -1.00
CA SER A 137 2.90 10.04 -0.57
C SER A 137 4.00 9.58 0.38
#